data_AF-A0A929NR95-F1
#
_entry.id   AF-A0A929NR95-F1
#
_cell.length_a   1.000
_cell.length_b   1.000
_cell.length_c   1.000
_cell.angle_alpha   90.00
_cell.angle_beta   90.00
_cell.angle_gamma   90.00
#
_symmetry.space_group_name_H-M   'P 1'
#
loop_
_entity.id
_entity.type
_entity.pdbx_description
1 polymer ?
#
loop_
_entity_poly.entity_id
_entity_poly.type
_entity_poly.pdbx_seq_one_letter_code
_entity_poly.pdbx_strand_id
1 'polypeptide(L)'
;MPNILAALAPVFLLILFGWGLRRGGWFGEAFWADVDRLVFYVLFPAYLVVRIAGADLTGMPLGPMGLGVAAGLFAMAALAFLLKPLFGLDGPGFGAAFQGCMRPNIYVGFAAAEALFGVEGGVLAAIVVAVGTPLVNVFAAIVLTQYGPDGSGGWARVGAALA
;
A
#
# COMPACT_ATOMS: atom_id res chain seq x y z
N MET A 1 -11.15 10.19 -23.44
CA MET A 1 -10.56 9.89 -22.12
C MET A 1 -10.17 11.22 -21.49
N PRO A 2 -10.61 11.54 -20.27
CA PRO A 2 -10.07 12.71 -19.58
C PRO A 2 -8.55 12.62 -19.54
N ASN A 3 -7.87 13.74 -19.79
CA ASN A 3 -6.42 13.82 -19.69
C ASN A 3 -6.03 13.38 -18.27
N ILE A 4 -5.09 12.43 -18.13
CA ILE A 4 -4.64 11.90 -16.82
C ILE A 4 -4.27 13.05 -15.88
N LEU A 5 -3.67 14.12 -16.41
CA LEU A 5 -3.36 15.32 -15.64
C LEU A 5 -4.63 16.01 -15.09
N ALA A 6 -5.69 16.11 -15.89
CA ALA A 6 -6.95 16.70 -15.46
C ALA A 6 -7.68 15.82 -14.44
N ALA A 7 -7.56 14.49 -14.53
CA ALA A 7 -8.13 13.56 -13.56
C ALA A 7 -7.38 13.59 -12.22
N LEU A 8 -6.05 13.69 -12.24
CA LEU A 8 -5.24 13.69 -11.01
C LEU A 8 -5.12 15.07 -10.36
N ALA A 9 -5.29 16.16 -11.12
CA ALA A 9 -5.16 17.52 -10.60
C ALA A 9 -5.97 17.76 -9.32
N PRO A 10 -7.25 17.37 -9.20
CA PRO A 10 -8.02 17.55 -7.95
C PRO A 10 -7.38 16.86 -6.74
N VAL A 11 -6.86 15.64 -6.92
CA VAL A 11 -6.20 14.87 -5.87
C VAL A 11 -4.93 15.58 -5.41
N PHE A 12 -4.09 16.01 -6.36
CA PHE A 12 -2.87 16.75 -6.04
C PHE A 12 -3.15 18.11 -5.39
N LEU A 13 -4.15 18.85 -5.88
CA LEU A 13 -4.56 20.13 -5.30
C LEU A 13 -5.04 19.96 -3.85
N LEU A 14 -5.79 18.89 -3.55
CA LEU A 14 -6.23 18.60 -2.19
C LEU A 14 -5.05 18.28 -1.26
N ILE A 15 -4.07 17.51 -1.75
CA ILE A 15 -2.84 17.21 -0.99
C ILE A 15 -2.05 18.50 -0.72
N LEU A 16 -1.87 19.34 -1.74
CA LEU A 16 -1.18 20.63 -1.60
C LEU A 16 -1.91 21.58 -0.66
N PHE A 17 -3.23 21.57 -0.67
CA PHE A 17 -4.05 22.34 0.25
C PHE A 17 -3.83 21.89 1.70
N GLY A 18 -3.91 20.58 1.98
CA GLY A 18 -3.61 20.04 3.31
C GLY A 18 -2.19 20.36 3.78
N TRP A 19 -1.21 20.25 2.87
CA TRP A 19 0.17 20.64 3.15
C TRP A 19 0.30 22.13 3.47
N GLY A 20 -0.38 23.00 2.72
CA GLY A 20 -0.42 24.44 2.96
C GLY A 20 -1.00 24.79 4.33
N LEU A 21 -2.10 24.13 4.72
CA LEU A 21 -2.69 24.28 6.06
C LEU A 21 -1.72 23.86 7.18
N ARG A 22 -1.02 22.74 7.00
CA ARG A 22 -0.01 22.28 7.97
C ARG A 22 1.14 23.27 8.08
N ARG A 23 1.70 23.70 6.94
CA ARG A 23 2.83 24.63 6.89
C ARG A 23 2.47 26.02 7.43
N GLY A 24 1.22 26.45 7.26
CA GLY A 24 0.70 27.70 7.80
C GLY A 24 0.49 27.69 9.32
N GLY A 25 0.59 26.53 9.98
CA GLY A 25 0.40 26.42 11.43
C GLY A 25 -1.04 26.62 11.89
N TRP A 26 -2.03 26.42 11.01
CA TRP A 26 -3.45 26.63 11.33
C TRP A 26 -3.96 25.64 12.38
N PHE A 27 -3.32 24.47 12.46
CA PHE A 27 -3.60 23.42 13.44
C PHE A 27 -2.27 22.97 14.09
N GLY A 28 -2.31 22.59 15.38
CA GLY A 28 -1.15 22.03 16.07
C GLY A 28 -0.77 20.63 15.57
N GLU A 29 0.47 20.18 15.82
CA GLU A 29 0.96 18.86 15.35
C GLU A 29 0.09 17.68 15.84
N ALA A 30 -0.48 17.77 17.05
CA ALA A 30 -1.36 16.74 17.59
C ALA A 30 -2.61 16.51 16.72
N PHE A 31 -3.18 17.57 16.14
CA PHE A 31 -4.35 17.47 15.28
C PHE A 31 -4.08 16.58 14.07
N TRP A 32 -2.90 16.74 13.44
CA TRP A 32 -2.54 15.93 12.27
C TRP A 32 -2.38 14.46 12.63
N ALA A 33 -1.79 14.15 13.79
CA ALA A 33 -1.68 12.78 14.29
C ALA A 33 -3.05 12.16 14.65
N ASP A 34 -3.99 12.95 15.15
CA ASP A 34 -5.35 12.50 15.48
C ASP A 34 -6.18 12.26 14.21
N VAL A 35 -6.08 13.16 13.22
CA VAL A 35 -6.73 12.99 11.92
C VAL A 35 -6.18 11.77 11.18
N ASP A 36 -4.87 11.56 11.18
CA ASP A 36 -4.26 10.39 10.55
C ASP A 36 -4.75 9.08 11.18
N ARG A 37 -4.82 9.03 12.52
CA ARG A 37 -5.41 7.89 13.24
C ARG A 37 -6.88 7.68 12.88
N LEU A 38 -7.68 8.74 12.80
CA LEU A 38 -9.09 8.65 12.40
C LEU A 38 -9.22 8.09 10.98
N VAL A 39 -8.41 8.59 10.03
CA VAL A 39 -8.40 8.12 8.65
C VAL A 39 -8.02 6.65 8.60
N PHE A 40 -6.94 6.26 9.27
CA PHE A 40 -6.39 4.91 9.21
C PHE A 40 -7.31 3.87 9.87
N TYR A 41 -7.84 4.16 11.06
CA TYR A 41 -8.61 3.17 11.84
C TYR A 41 -10.10 3.17 11.53
N VAL A 42 -10.66 4.28 11.03
CA VAL A 42 -12.11 4.40 10.87
C VAL A 42 -12.48 4.70 9.42
N LEU A 43 -12.02 5.82 8.85
CA LEU A 43 -12.54 6.28 7.56
C LEU A 43 -12.11 5.37 6.41
N PHE A 44 -10.87 4.91 6.40
CA PHE A 44 -10.36 4.04 5.34
C PHE A 44 -10.97 2.63 5.39
N PRO A 45 -11.04 1.94 6.53
CA PRO A 45 -11.77 0.67 6.63
C PRO A 45 -13.24 0.82 6.25
N ALA A 46 -13.93 1.87 6.73
CA ALA A 46 -15.31 2.13 6.35
C ALA A 46 -15.46 2.35 4.84
N TYR A 47 -14.54 3.11 4.23
CA TYR A 47 -14.49 3.31 2.79
C TYR A 47 -14.30 1.99 2.03
N LEU A 48 -13.37 1.13 2.45
CA LEU A 48 -13.18 -0.19 1.84
C LEU A 48 -14.46 -1.03 1.91
N VAL A 49 -15.12 -1.07 3.07
CA VAL A 49 -16.38 -1.81 3.25
C VAL A 49 -17.46 -1.26 2.34
N VAL A 50 -17.66 0.06 2.28
CA VAL A 50 -18.66 0.70 1.40
C VAL A 50 -18.38 0.37 -0.06
N ARG A 51 -17.11 0.41 -0.48
CA ARG A 51 -16.74 0.13 -1.87
C ARG A 51 -16.91 -1.33 -2.25
N ILE A 52 -16.62 -2.26 -1.36
CA ILE A 52 -16.76 -3.70 -1.63
C ILE A 52 -18.23 -4.13 -1.51
N ALA A 53 -18.96 -3.61 -0.52
CA ALA A 53 -20.35 -4.02 -0.25
C ALA A 53 -21.33 -3.60 -1.36
N GLY A 54 -21.09 -2.47 -2.02
CA GLY A 54 -21.89 -2.00 -3.16
C GLY A 54 -21.36 -2.46 -4.52
N ALA A 55 -20.26 -3.21 -4.57
CA ALA A 55 -19.65 -3.63 -5.82
C ALA A 55 -20.42 -4.80 -6.44
N ASP A 56 -20.83 -4.65 -7.70
CA ASP A 56 -21.19 -5.80 -8.52
C ASP A 56 -19.89 -6.45 -9.04
N LEU A 57 -19.57 -7.61 -8.47
CA LEU A 57 -18.39 -8.40 -8.86
C LEU A 57 -18.71 -9.37 -10.00
N THR A 58 -19.96 -9.44 -10.45
CA THR A 58 -20.42 -10.37 -11.47
C THR A 58 -19.77 -10.03 -12.81
N GLY A 59 -19.08 -10.99 -13.40
CA GLY A 59 -18.37 -10.80 -14.67
C GLY A 59 -17.01 -10.08 -14.56
N MET A 60 -16.59 -9.69 -13.35
CA MET A 60 -15.27 -9.10 -13.15
C MET A 60 -14.17 -10.19 -13.13
N PRO A 61 -13.02 -10.00 -13.82
CA PRO A 61 -11.96 -11.00 -13.91
C PRO A 61 -11.09 -11.04 -12.64
N LEU A 62 -11.70 -11.38 -11.50
CA LEU A 62 -11.03 -11.36 -10.18
C LEU A 62 -9.81 -12.27 -10.11
N GLY A 63 -9.87 -13.46 -10.73
CA GLY A 63 -8.74 -14.39 -10.79
C GLY A 63 -7.52 -13.79 -11.50
N PRO A 64 -7.65 -13.39 -12.78
CA PRO A 64 -6.59 -12.68 -13.50
C PRO A 64 -6.07 -11.43 -12.79
N MET A 65 -6.96 -10.65 -12.16
CA MET A 65 -6.54 -9.48 -11.37
C MET A 65 -5.69 -9.87 -10.16
N GLY A 66 -6.14 -10.83 -9.36
CA GLY A 66 -5.39 -11.31 -8.20
C GLY A 66 -4.02 -11.86 -8.60
N LEU A 67 -3.95 -12.61 -9.71
CA LEU A 67 -2.69 -13.07 -10.30
C LEU A 67 -1.80 -11.90 -10.75
N GLY A 68 -2.37 -10.87 -11.37
CA GLY A 68 -1.64 -9.67 -11.76
C GLY A 68 -1.04 -8.92 -10.57
N VAL A 69 -1.82 -8.75 -9.50
CA VAL A 69 -1.35 -8.13 -8.24
C VAL A 69 -0.23 -8.98 -7.63
N ALA A 70 -0.44 -10.28 -7.50
CA ALA A 70 0.58 -11.18 -6.96
C ALA A 70 1.86 -11.14 -7.80
N ALA A 71 1.76 -11.27 -9.12
CA ALA A 71 2.89 -11.21 -10.03
C ALA A 71 3.66 -9.89 -9.92
N GLY A 72 2.95 -8.76 -9.81
CA GLY A 72 3.56 -7.44 -9.58
C GLY A 72 4.35 -7.39 -8.27
N LEU A 73 3.77 -7.88 -7.17
CA LEU A 73 4.43 -7.92 -5.87
C LEU A 73 5.65 -8.86 -5.87
N PHE A 74 5.54 -10.03 -6.49
CA PHE A 74 6.68 -10.95 -6.66
C PHE A 74 7.78 -10.34 -7.53
N ALA A 75 7.42 -9.63 -8.60
CA ALA A 75 8.38 -8.93 -9.44
C ALA A 75 9.11 -7.80 -8.66
N MET A 76 8.38 -7.02 -7.85
CA MET A 76 8.97 -6.02 -6.98
C MET A 76 9.91 -6.63 -5.94
N ALA A 77 9.51 -7.74 -5.31
CA ALA A 77 10.34 -8.46 -4.37
C ALA A 77 11.61 -8.99 -5.05
N ALA A 78 11.48 -9.63 -6.21
CA ALA A 78 12.60 -10.14 -6.99
C ALA A 78 13.57 -9.02 -7.38
N LEU A 79 13.04 -7.86 -7.82
CA LEU A 79 13.84 -6.69 -8.14
C LEU A 79 14.60 -6.17 -6.91
N ALA A 80 13.95 -6.10 -5.75
CA ALA A 80 14.60 -5.69 -4.51
C ALA A 80 15.77 -6.62 -4.13
N PHE A 81 15.60 -7.93 -4.27
CA PHE A 81 16.67 -8.91 -4.05
C PHE A 81 17.78 -8.81 -5.11
N LEU A 82 17.43 -8.58 -6.38
CA LEU A 82 18.40 -8.43 -7.47
C LEU A 82 19.25 -7.17 -7.30
N LEU A 83 18.66 -6.07 -6.82
CA LEU A 83 19.35 -4.81 -6.61
C LEU A 83 20.07 -4.73 -5.26
N LYS A 84 19.80 -5.65 -4.32
CA LYS A 84 20.50 -5.75 -3.03
C LYS A 84 22.02 -5.54 -3.10
N PRO A 85 22.79 -6.22 -3.98
CA PRO A 85 24.25 -6.06 -4.04
C PRO A 85 24.71 -4.65 -4.41
N LEU A 86 23.87 -3.84 -5.08
CA LEU A 86 24.22 -2.47 -5.47
C LEU A 86 24.23 -1.49 -4.29
N PHE A 87 23.50 -1.81 -3.21
CA PHE A 87 23.30 -0.88 -2.09
C PHE A 87 24.20 -1.14 -0.88
N GLY A 88 24.93 -2.26 -0.85
CA GLY A 88 25.88 -2.57 0.23
C GLY A 88 25.25 -2.61 1.63
N LEU A 89 23.93 -2.83 1.72
CA LEU A 89 23.20 -2.82 2.99
C LEU A 89 23.50 -4.08 3.81
N ASP A 90 23.62 -3.90 5.12
CA ASP A 90 23.62 -5.01 6.07
C ASP A 90 22.24 -5.69 6.13
N GLY A 91 22.12 -6.81 6.85
CA GLY A 91 20.87 -7.55 6.95
C GLY A 91 19.69 -6.66 7.36
N PRO A 92 19.75 -6.01 8.54
CA PRO A 92 18.69 -5.13 9.02
C PRO A 92 18.39 -3.96 8.08
N GLY A 93 19.43 -3.33 7.50
CA GLY A 93 19.27 -2.27 6.51
C GLY A 93 18.54 -2.73 5.25
N PHE A 94 18.86 -3.93 4.75
CA PHE A 94 18.13 -4.52 3.62
C PHE A 94 16.69 -4.83 3.99
N GLY A 95 16.43 -5.38 5.18
CA GLY A 95 15.08 -5.65 5.65
C GLY A 95 14.22 -4.39 5.67
N ALA A 96 14.76 -3.29 6.20
CA ALA A 96 14.08 -1.98 6.20
C ALA A 96 13.85 -1.43 4.78
N ALA A 97 14.85 -1.50 3.90
CA ALA A 97 14.72 -1.06 2.51
C ALA A 97 13.67 -1.86 1.73
N PHE A 98 13.64 -3.18 1.92
CA PHE A 98 12.64 -4.06 1.33
C PHE A 98 11.22 -3.73 1.84
N GLN A 99 11.06 -3.45 3.14
CA GLN A 99 9.77 -2.98 3.66
C GLN A 99 9.34 -1.65 3.02
N GLY A 100 10.30 -0.75 2.80
CA GLY A 100 10.05 0.54 2.14
C GLY A 100 9.56 0.38 0.70
N CYS A 101 10.15 -0.53 -0.08
CA CYS A 101 9.74 -0.70 -1.48
C CYS A 101 8.38 -1.41 -1.62
N MET A 102 8.04 -2.32 -0.70
CA MET A 102 6.81 -3.12 -0.75
C MET A 102 5.58 -2.39 -0.19
N ARG A 103 5.74 -1.18 0.36
CA ARG A 103 4.66 -0.36 0.94
C ARG A 103 4.36 0.87 0.07
N PRO A 104 3.60 0.73 -1.03
CA PRO A 104 3.16 1.87 -1.81
C PRO A 104 2.12 2.71 -1.03
N ASN A 105 1.97 3.97 -1.43
CA ASN A 105 0.90 4.82 -0.89
C ASN A 105 -0.46 4.43 -1.49
N ILE A 106 -1.21 3.65 -0.74
CA ILE A 106 -2.53 3.15 -1.15
C ILE A 106 -3.55 4.29 -1.29
N TYR A 107 -3.53 5.31 -0.43
CA TYR A 107 -4.52 6.40 -0.45
C TYR A 107 -4.50 7.18 -1.75
N VAL A 108 -3.31 7.58 -2.21
CA VAL A 108 -3.14 8.28 -3.49
C VAL A 108 -3.53 7.37 -4.66
N GLY A 109 -3.18 6.08 -4.58
CA GLY A 109 -3.59 5.08 -5.57
C GLY A 109 -5.10 4.96 -5.71
N PHE A 110 -5.84 4.94 -4.60
CA PHE A 110 -7.30 4.93 -4.60
C PHE A 110 -7.90 6.18 -5.21
N ALA A 111 -7.45 7.35 -4.75
CA ALA A 111 -7.95 8.62 -5.26
C ALA A 111 -7.67 8.75 -6.77
N ALA A 112 -6.51 8.30 -7.23
CA ALA A 112 -6.17 8.24 -8.64
C ALA A 112 -7.04 7.25 -9.42
N ALA A 113 -7.24 6.04 -8.91
CA ALA A 113 -8.06 5.02 -9.56
C ALA A 113 -9.51 5.49 -9.70
N GLU A 114 -10.06 6.11 -8.66
CA GLU A 114 -11.42 6.67 -8.69
C GLU A 114 -11.52 7.87 -9.64
N ALA A 115 -10.52 8.76 -9.65
CA ALA A 115 -10.53 9.90 -10.56
C ALA A 115 -10.40 9.49 -12.05
N LEU A 116 -9.68 8.41 -12.35
CA LEU A 116 -9.44 7.94 -13.72
C LEU A 116 -10.52 6.99 -14.23
N PHE A 117 -11.05 6.13 -13.37
CA PHE A 117 -11.95 5.02 -13.75
C PHE A 117 -13.28 5.04 -12.98
N GLY A 118 -13.57 6.14 -12.26
CA GLY A 118 -14.83 6.32 -11.54
C GLY A 118 -15.04 5.31 -10.41
N VAL A 119 -16.30 4.94 -10.18
CA VAL A 119 -16.68 4.04 -9.09
C VAL A 119 -16.02 2.67 -9.23
N GLU A 120 -15.99 2.13 -10.44
CA GLU A 120 -15.31 0.87 -10.77
C GLU A 120 -13.82 0.91 -10.42
N GLY A 121 -13.14 2.02 -10.72
CA GLY A 121 -11.73 2.22 -10.34
C GLY A 121 -11.46 2.01 -8.85
N GLY A 122 -12.28 2.60 -7.99
CA GLY A 122 -12.12 2.41 -6.55
C GLY A 122 -12.53 1.01 -6.07
N VAL A 123 -13.47 0.33 -6.74
CA VAL A 123 -13.78 -1.09 -6.48
C VAL A 123 -12.55 -1.96 -6.80
N LEU A 124 -11.96 -1.78 -7.98
CA LEU A 124 -10.75 -2.52 -8.39
C LEU A 124 -9.59 -2.24 -7.43
N ALA A 125 -9.38 -0.99 -7.03
CA ALA A 125 -8.36 -0.64 -6.04
C ALA A 125 -8.61 -1.29 -4.67
N ALA A 126 -9.87 -1.42 -4.24
CA ALA A 126 -10.23 -2.14 -3.02
C ALA A 126 -9.89 -3.62 -3.08
N ILE A 127 -10.11 -4.25 -4.22
CA ILE A 127 -9.73 -5.65 -4.45
C ILE A 127 -8.20 -5.81 -4.45
N VAL A 128 -7.46 -4.89 -5.10
CA VAL A 128 -5.99 -4.88 -5.08
C VAL A 128 -5.46 -4.81 -3.65
N VAL A 129 -6.05 -3.97 -2.79
CA VAL A 129 -5.64 -3.87 -1.38
C VAL A 129 -6.05 -5.09 -0.58
N ALA A 130 -7.24 -5.64 -0.80
CA ALA A 130 -7.71 -6.85 -0.13
C ALA A 130 -6.80 -8.05 -0.39
N VAL A 131 -6.31 -8.21 -1.62
CA VAL A 131 -5.38 -9.30 -2.01
C VAL A 131 -3.94 -8.96 -1.69
N GLY A 132 -3.51 -7.72 -1.94
CA GLY A 132 -2.13 -7.29 -1.82
C GLY A 132 -1.66 -7.16 -0.37
N THR A 133 -2.52 -6.70 0.54
CA THR A 133 -2.15 -6.45 1.96
C THR A 133 -1.69 -7.74 2.66
N PRO A 134 -2.42 -8.87 2.57
CA PRO A 134 -1.94 -10.15 3.11
C PRO A 134 -0.59 -10.57 2.54
N LEU A 135 -0.40 -10.47 1.21
CA LEU A 135 0.84 -10.87 0.56
C LEU A 135 2.04 -10.03 1.01
N VAL A 136 1.88 -8.71 1.08
CA VAL A 136 2.91 -7.80 1.60
C VAL A 136 3.25 -8.13 3.06
N ASN A 137 2.25 -8.44 3.89
CA ASN A 137 2.48 -8.83 5.28
C ASN A 137 3.25 -10.16 5.39
N VAL A 138 2.96 -11.14 4.54
CA VAL A 138 3.72 -12.41 4.48
C VAL A 138 5.18 -12.13 4.08
N PHE A 139 5.41 -11.32 3.06
CA PHE A 139 6.78 -10.92 2.70
C PHE A 139 7.47 -10.18 3.84
N ALA A 140 6.74 -9.35 4.59
CA ALA A 140 7.27 -8.64 5.74
C ALA A 140 7.71 -9.59 6.85
N ALA A 141 6.87 -10.55 7.22
CA ALA A 141 7.23 -11.57 8.20
C ALA A 141 8.46 -12.37 7.75
N ILE A 142 8.52 -12.80 6.48
CA ILE A 142 9.67 -13.55 5.94
C ILE A 142 10.94 -12.70 5.98
N VAL A 143 10.90 -11.46 5.49
CA VAL A 143 12.11 -10.63 5.39
C VAL A 143 12.58 -10.19 6.77
N LEU A 144 11.68 -9.79 7.68
CA LEU A 144 12.07 -9.38 9.03
C LEU A 144 12.62 -10.55 9.86
N THR A 145 12.12 -11.77 9.67
CA THR A 145 12.67 -12.94 10.37
C THR A 145 14.04 -13.36 9.82
N GLN A 146 14.27 -13.20 8.51
CA GLN A 146 15.53 -13.59 7.85
C GLN A 146 16.62 -12.52 7.93
N TYR A 147 16.24 -11.24 7.96
CA TYR A 147 17.14 -10.09 7.86
C TYR A 147 17.03 -9.14 9.06
N GLY A 148 16.21 -9.44 10.06
CA GLY A 148 16.07 -8.60 11.25
C GLY A 148 17.31 -8.61 12.16
N PRO A 149 17.35 -7.69 13.15
CA PRO A 149 18.47 -7.53 14.07
C PRO A 149 18.83 -8.82 14.84
N ASP A 150 17.85 -9.69 15.06
CA ASP A 150 17.99 -10.92 15.86
C ASP A 150 18.62 -12.10 15.08
N GLY A 151 18.99 -11.90 13.80
CA GLY A 151 20.02 -12.67 13.08
C GLY A 151 19.83 -14.19 12.91
N SER A 152 18.69 -14.79 13.26
CA SER A 152 18.50 -16.24 13.14
C SER A 152 17.59 -16.59 11.94
N GLY A 153 18.20 -16.76 10.77
CA GLY A 153 17.51 -17.13 9.53
C GLY A 153 16.94 -18.55 9.52
N GLY A 154 15.87 -18.80 10.29
CA GLY A 154 15.25 -20.11 10.43
C GLY A 154 13.81 -20.16 9.92
N TRP A 155 13.53 -21.04 8.96
CA TRP A 155 12.18 -21.27 8.42
C TRP A 155 11.15 -21.70 9.49
N ALA A 156 11.61 -22.30 10.60
CA ALA A 156 10.76 -22.59 11.76
C ALA A 156 10.16 -21.33 12.42
N ARG A 157 10.90 -20.21 12.41
CA ARG A 157 10.41 -18.92 12.94
C ARG A 157 9.47 -18.22 11.96
N VAL A 158 9.69 -18.38 10.65
CA VAL A 158 8.75 -17.93 9.62
C VAL A 158 7.39 -18.62 9.82
N GLY A 159 7.39 -19.94 10.03
CA GLY A 159 6.17 -20.70 10.32
C GLY A 159 5.44 -20.18 11.57
N ALA A 160 6.17 -19.88 12.65
CA ALA A 160 5.59 -19.32 13.87
C ALA A 160 5.10 -17.87 13.73
N ALA A 161 5.69 -17.07 12.83
CA ALA A 161 5.27 -15.69 12.58
C ALA A 161 4.05 -15.58 11.64
N LEU A 162 3.73 -16.66 10.91
CA LEU A 162 2.61 -16.74 9.97
C LEU A 162 1.43 -17.57 10.50
N ALA A 163 1.61 -18.27 11.62
CA ALA A 163 0.57 -19.06 12.31
C ALA A 163 -0.24 -18.18 13.27
#